data_AF-T1A065-F1
#
_entry.id   AF-T1A065-F1
#
_cell.length_a   1.000
_cell.length_b   1.000
_cell.length_c   1.000
_cell.angle_alpha   90.00
_cell.angle_beta   90.00
_cell.angle_gamma   90.00
#
_symmetry.space_group_name_H-M   'P 1'
#
loop_
_entity.id
_entity.type
_entity.pdbx_description
1 polymer ?
#
loop_
_entity_poly.entity_id
_entity_poly.type
_entity_poly.pdbx_seq_one_letter_code
_entity_poly.pdbx_strand_id
1 'polypeptide(L)'
;MGNGYLSLMLHNMSRSGEITRITRGVYTFHKDVVVAGFAFRPFYYGMESALALRGLSDQGTNLVVMTARNVRTGTRSFEGRNYRIQRIGKDLMFGYGVIKRGGYWIPVSEPEKTIIDM
;
A
#
# COMPACT_ATOMS: atom_id res chain seq x y z
N MET A 1 11.14 -17.20 -24.87
CA MET A 1 12.12 -16.33 -24.17
C MET A 1 11.78 -16.37 -22.68
N GLY A 2 12.65 -16.97 -21.87
CA GLY A 2 12.25 -17.66 -20.64
C GLY A 2 12.37 -16.83 -19.35
N ASN A 3 11.58 -17.24 -18.35
CA ASN A 3 11.53 -16.70 -16.98
C ASN A 3 12.89 -16.46 -16.30
N GLY A 4 13.95 -17.15 -16.74
CA GLY A 4 15.32 -16.95 -16.24
C GLY A 4 15.89 -15.56 -16.56
N TYR A 5 15.64 -15.02 -17.76
CA TYR A 5 16.13 -13.70 -18.16
C TYR A 5 15.46 -12.58 -17.34
N LEU A 6 14.13 -12.65 -17.19
CA LEU A 6 13.36 -11.72 -16.37
C LEU A 6 13.81 -11.73 -14.90
N SER A 7 14.06 -12.92 -14.35
CA SER A 7 14.52 -13.06 -12.96
C SER A 7 15.90 -12.44 -12.76
N LEU A 8 16.82 -12.66 -13.73
CA LEU A 8 18.15 -12.06 -13.71
C LEU A 8 18.09 -10.53 -13.87
N MET A 9 17.24 -10.03 -14.77
CA MET A 9 17.03 -8.58 -14.96
C MET A 9 16.51 -7.92 -13.68
N LEU A 10 15.45 -8.45 -13.07
CA LEU A 10 14.89 -7.91 -11.82
C LEU A 10 15.89 -7.97 -10.67
N HIS A 11 16.69 -9.06 -10.59
CA HIS A 11 17.76 -9.16 -9.62
C HIS A 11 18.82 -8.06 -9.81
N ASN A 12 19.27 -7.85 -11.06
CA ASN A 12 20.27 -6.83 -11.37
C ASN A 12 19.78 -5.42 -11.07
N MET A 13 18.55 -5.07 -11.48
CA MET A 13 17.94 -3.77 -11.21
C MET A 13 17.70 -3.54 -9.71
N SER A 14 17.33 -4.59 -8.96
CA SER A 14 17.17 -4.49 -7.52
C SER A 14 18.51 -4.31 -6.81
N ARG A 15 19.57 -4.93 -7.33
CA ARG A 15 20.94 -4.82 -6.80
C ARG A 15 21.58 -3.45 -7.11
N SER A 16 21.32 -2.88 -8.29
CA SER A 16 21.75 -1.52 -8.64
C SER A 16 20.94 -0.43 -7.94
N GLY A 17 19.80 -0.78 -7.34
CA GLY A 17 18.93 0.17 -6.63
C GLY A 17 17.97 0.95 -7.53
N GLU A 18 17.84 0.55 -8.80
CA GLU A 18 16.88 1.14 -9.77
C GLU A 18 15.43 0.78 -9.42
N ILE A 19 15.21 -0.42 -8.87
CA ILE A 19 13.92 -0.84 -8.33
C ILE A 19 14.08 -1.29 -6.88
N THR A 20 13.02 -1.08 -6.10
CA THR A 20 12.89 -1.62 -4.75
C THR A 20 11.70 -2.59 -4.69
N ARG A 21 11.82 -3.61 -3.84
CA ARG A 21 10.80 -4.65 -3.70
C ARG A 21 9.83 -4.29 -2.58
N ILE A 22 8.54 -4.21 -2.88
CA ILE A 22 7.49 -4.02 -1.85
C ILE A 22 7.14 -5.36 -1.20
N THR A 23 6.92 -6.39 -2.03
CA THR A 23 6.69 -7.76 -1.59
C THR A 23 7.19 -8.75 -2.64
N ARG A 24 7.15 -10.05 -2.36
CA ARG A 24 7.63 -11.06 -3.31
C ARG A 24 6.88 -10.93 -4.65
N GLY A 25 7.64 -10.69 -5.72
CA GLY A 25 7.10 -10.55 -7.08
C GLY A 25 6.52 -9.16 -7.41
N VAL A 26 6.57 -8.19 -6.50
CA VAL A 26 6.12 -6.82 -6.76
C VAL A 26 7.23 -5.83 -6.45
N TYR A 27 7.61 -5.07 -7.47
CA TYR A 27 8.68 -4.08 -7.44
C TYR A 27 8.15 -2.72 -7.88
N THR A 28 8.87 -1.68 -7.52
CA THR A 28 8.53 -0.29 -7.86
C THR A 28 9.80 0.52 -8.08
N PHE A 29 9.68 1.57 -8.91
CA PHE A 29 10.70 2.61 -9.06
C PHE A 29 10.56 3.71 -7.99
N HIS A 30 9.46 3.70 -7.23
CA HIS A 30 9.12 4.72 -6.23
C HIS A 30 9.60 4.31 -4.85
N LYS A 31 10.15 5.27 -4.09
CA LYS A 31 10.64 5.04 -2.73
C LYS A 31 9.68 5.47 -1.62
N ASP A 32 8.53 6.03 -1.98
CA ASP A 32 7.53 6.47 -1.00
C ASP A 32 6.68 5.28 -0.52
N VAL A 33 6.51 5.12 0.79
CA VAL A 33 5.67 4.09 1.41
C VAL A 33 4.20 4.16 0.97
N VAL A 34 3.74 5.31 0.47
CA VAL A 34 2.40 5.49 -0.09
C VAL A 34 2.14 4.63 -1.34
N VAL A 35 3.18 4.06 -1.97
CA VAL A 35 3.00 3.12 -3.07
C VAL A 35 2.87 1.66 -2.62
N ALA A 36 3.12 1.36 -1.34
CA ALA A 36 3.12 -0.02 -0.82
C ALA A 36 1.76 -0.72 -1.02
N GLY A 37 0.66 0.03 -0.92
CA GLY A 37 -0.70 -0.51 -1.08
C GLY A 37 -0.96 -1.12 -2.46
N PHE A 38 -0.30 -0.62 -3.52
CA PHE A 38 -0.48 -1.14 -4.88
C PHE A 38 -0.07 -2.60 -5.04
N ALA A 39 0.78 -3.12 -4.15
CA ALA A 39 1.12 -4.55 -4.13
C ALA A 39 -0.06 -5.45 -3.69
N PHE A 40 -1.13 -4.88 -3.14
CA PHE A 40 -2.23 -5.60 -2.48
C PHE A 40 -3.61 -5.36 -3.14
N ARG A 41 -3.66 -4.96 -4.41
CA ARG A 41 -4.94 -4.70 -5.12
C ARG A 41 -5.90 -5.91 -5.09
N PRO A 42 -7.22 -5.70 -4.86
CA PRO A 42 -7.85 -4.42 -4.56
C PRO A 42 -7.54 -3.95 -3.13
N PHE A 43 -7.32 -2.65 -2.94
CA PHE A 43 -6.98 -2.08 -1.64
C PHE A 43 -7.49 -0.62 -1.51
N TYR A 44 -7.56 -0.14 -0.28
CA TYR A 44 -7.59 1.28 0.06
C TYR A 44 -6.76 1.53 1.33
N TYR A 45 -6.33 2.76 1.56
CA TYR A 45 -5.77 3.17 2.84
C TYR A 45 -6.90 3.52 3.81
N GLY A 46 -6.93 2.87 4.97
CA GLY A 46 -8.03 2.97 5.94
C GLY A 46 -7.56 3.33 7.35
N MET A 47 -8.46 3.14 8.32
CA MET A 47 -8.24 3.44 9.75
C MET A 47 -7.79 4.89 9.98
N GLU A 48 -7.07 5.17 11.07
CA GLU A 48 -6.58 6.51 11.40
C GLU A 48 -5.67 7.08 10.29
N SER A 49 -5.01 6.22 9.51
CA SER A 49 -4.15 6.64 8.40
C SER A 49 -4.91 7.33 7.27
N ALA A 50 -6.18 7.00 7.07
CA ALA A 50 -7.02 7.68 6.11
C ALA A 50 -7.31 9.13 6.51
N LEU A 51 -7.55 9.39 7.80
CA LEU A 51 -7.75 10.74 8.33
C LEU A 51 -6.49 11.59 8.11
N ALA A 52 -5.32 11.05 8.42
CA ALA A 52 -4.04 11.73 8.19
C ALA A 52 -3.80 12.00 6.70
N LEU A 53 -4.05 11.03 5.82
CA LEU A 53 -3.92 11.20 4.36
C LEU A 53 -4.85 12.28 3.79
N ARG A 54 -6.03 12.46 4.39
CA ARG A 54 -7.01 13.49 4.04
C ARG A 54 -6.75 14.84 4.71
N GLY A 55 -5.75 14.94 5.59
CA GLY A 55 -5.47 16.17 6.33
C GLY A 55 -6.48 16.47 7.45
N LEU A 56 -7.19 15.45 7.93
CA LEU A 56 -8.15 15.56 9.04
C LEU A 56 -7.51 15.23 10.40
N SER A 57 -6.24 14.81 10.41
CA SER A 57 -5.47 14.53 11.61
C SER A 57 -3.99 14.81 11.36
N ASP A 58 -3.32 15.45 12.31
CA ASP A 58 -1.88 15.69 12.29
C ASP A 58 -1.07 14.55 12.94
N GLN A 59 -1.74 13.49 13.41
CA GLN A 59 -1.06 12.36 14.02
C GLN A 59 -0.26 11.57 12.98
N GLY A 60 1.04 11.41 13.23
CA GLY A 60 1.92 10.55 12.45
C GLY A 60 1.60 9.07 12.68
N THR A 61 0.67 8.53 11.90
CA THR A 61 0.30 7.11 11.94
C THR A 61 0.88 6.34 10.76
N ASN A 62 1.15 5.05 10.97
CA ASN A 62 1.58 4.17 9.89
C ASN A 62 0.42 3.96 8.91
N LEU A 63 0.72 3.90 7.62
CA LEU A 63 -0.29 3.60 6.60
C LEU A 63 -0.93 2.24 6.87
N VAL A 64 -2.26 2.17 6.82
CA VAL A 64 -3.01 0.91 6.95
C VAL A 64 -3.61 0.52 5.61
N VAL A 65 -3.06 -0.51 4.99
CA VAL A 65 -3.54 -1.09 3.73
C VAL A 65 -4.68 -2.06 4.04
N MET A 66 -5.91 -1.65 3.73
CA MET A 66 -7.11 -2.48 3.79
C MET A 66 -7.23 -3.25 2.47
N THR A 67 -7.34 -4.58 2.52
CA THR A 67 -7.44 -5.40 1.30
C THR A 67 -8.34 -6.61 1.49
N ALA A 68 -9.02 -7.02 0.42
CA ALA A 68 -9.75 -8.28 0.38
C ALA A 68 -8.89 -9.48 -0.05
N ARG A 69 -7.61 -9.28 -0.40
CA ARG A 69 -6.71 -10.38 -0.78
C ARG A 69 -6.45 -11.28 0.42
N ASN A 70 -6.34 -12.58 0.16
CA ASN A 70 -5.86 -13.53 1.16
C ASN A 70 -4.33 -13.39 1.31
N VAL A 71 -3.89 -12.50 2.20
CA VAL A 71 -2.49 -12.22 2.49
C VAL A 71 -2.25 -12.19 3.99
N ARG A 72 -1.03 -12.51 4.42
CA ARG A 72 -0.63 -12.39 5.83
C ARG A 72 -0.72 -10.92 6.28
N THR A 73 -1.57 -10.68 7.27
CA THR A 73 -1.79 -9.39 7.94
C THR A 73 -0.66 -9.04 8.90
N GLY A 74 -0.63 -7.80 9.36
CA GLY A 74 0.34 -7.28 10.33
C GLY A 74 1.26 -6.20 9.75
N THR A 75 2.23 -5.80 10.56
CA THR A 75 3.19 -4.75 10.22
C THR A 75 4.24 -5.25 9.24
N ARG A 76 4.55 -4.44 8.24
CA ARG A 76 5.65 -4.60 7.29
C ARG A 76 6.42 -3.29 7.18
N SER A 77 7.61 -3.36 6.59
CA SER A 77 8.43 -2.19 6.33
C SER A 77 8.71 -2.05 4.84
N PHE A 78 8.78 -0.83 4.35
CA PHE A 78 9.21 -0.47 3.00
C PHE A 78 9.98 0.84 3.05
N GLU A 79 11.19 0.86 2.49
CA GLU A 79 12.09 2.03 2.51
C GLU A 79 12.24 2.65 3.92
N GLY A 80 12.39 1.79 4.93
CA GLY A 80 12.57 2.20 6.33
C GLY A 80 11.30 2.68 7.05
N ARG A 81 10.14 2.70 6.39
CA ARG A 81 8.86 3.10 6.99
C ARG A 81 7.94 1.91 7.19
N ASN A 82 7.25 1.89 8.33
CA ASN A 82 6.30 0.83 8.64
C ASN A 82 4.93 1.12 8.00
N TYR A 83 4.27 0.05 7.56
CA TYR A 83 2.86 0.06 7.14
C TYR A 83 2.21 -1.22 7.66
N ARG A 84 0.90 -1.18 7.89
CA ARG A 84 0.12 -2.33 8.37
C ARG A 84 -0.75 -2.86 7.24
N ILE A 85 -0.85 -4.17 7.13
CA ILE A 85 -1.82 -4.82 6.25
C ILE A 85 -2.95 -5.38 7.10
N GLN A 86 -4.17 -5.01 6.72
CA GLN A 86 -5.39 -5.50 7.31
C GLN A 86 -6.24 -6.17 6.22
N ARG A 87 -6.68 -7.40 6.50
CA ARG A 87 -7.61 -8.10 5.63
C ARG A 87 -9.04 -7.74 6.04
N ILE A 88 -9.90 -7.49 5.06
CA ILE A 88 -11.34 -7.31 5.24
C ILE A 88 -12.15 -8.22 4.32
N GLY A 89 -13.46 -8.33 4.60
CA GLY A 89 -14.41 -8.99 3.72
C GLY A 89 -14.50 -8.30 2.36
N LYS A 90 -14.78 -9.07 1.29
CA LYS A 90 -14.92 -8.50 -0.06
C LYS A 90 -16.11 -7.54 -0.15
N ASP A 91 -17.17 -7.89 0.53
CA ASP A 91 -18.40 -7.15 0.81
C ASP A 91 -18.17 -5.83 1.57
N LEU A 92 -17.02 -5.68 2.23
CA LEU A 92 -16.64 -4.45 2.95
C LEU A 92 -15.72 -3.52 2.15
N MET A 93 -15.40 -3.85 0.89
CA MET A 93 -14.56 -3.05 -0.02
C MET A 93 -15.36 -1.94 -0.72
N PHE A 94 -15.95 -1.03 0.06
CA PHE A 94 -16.67 0.15 -0.42
C PHE A 94 -16.36 1.39 0.44
N GLY A 95 -16.90 2.56 0.07
CA GLY A 95 -16.74 3.78 0.87
C GLY A 95 -15.33 4.35 0.85
N TYR A 96 -14.62 4.20 -0.28
CA TYR A 96 -13.31 4.80 -0.49
C TYR A 96 -13.29 5.57 -1.81
N GLY A 97 -12.59 6.69 -1.81
CA GLY A 97 -12.35 7.53 -2.98
C GLY A 97 -10.87 7.57 -3.33
N VAL A 98 -10.53 8.16 -4.47
CA VAL A 98 -9.12 8.34 -4.87
C VAL A 98 -8.70 9.78 -4.59
N ILE A 99 -7.58 9.96 -3.89
CA ILE A 99 -6.99 11.29 -3.65
C ILE A 99 -5.59 11.37 -4.26
N LYS A 100 -5.11 12.58 -4.54
CA LYS A 100 -3.74 12.82 -5.00
C LYS A 100 -2.83 13.17 -3.81
N ARG A 101 -1.81 12.36 -3.55
CA ARG A 101 -0.81 12.60 -2.50
C ARG A 101 0.59 12.27 -3.01
N GLY A 102 1.54 13.20 -2.85
CA GLY A 102 2.93 12.98 -3.28
C GLY A 102 3.09 12.66 -4.77
N GLY A 103 2.16 13.11 -5.62
CA GLY A 103 2.12 12.78 -7.06
C GLY A 103 1.39 11.48 -7.41
N TYR A 104 0.94 10.71 -6.43
CA TYR A 104 0.24 9.43 -6.63
C TYR A 104 -1.27 9.56 -6.42
N TRP A 105 -2.04 8.86 -7.25
CA TRP A 105 -3.47 8.69 -7.07
C TRP A 105 -3.73 7.44 -6.24
N ILE A 106 -4.12 7.62 -4.98
CA ILE A 106 -4.25 6.53 -4.01
C ILE A 106 -5.70 6.37 -3.54
N PRO A 107 -6.20 5.13 -3.44
CA PRO A 107 -7.50 4.87 -2.84
C PRO A 107 -7.42 5.04 -1.32
N VAL A 108 -8.33 5.81 -0.73
CA VAL A 108 -8.38 6.15 0.70
C VAL A 108 -9.82 6.13 1.18
N SER A 109 -10.11 5.50 2.32
CA SER A 109 -11.47 5.46 2.89
C SER A 109 -12.00 6.87 3.08
N GLU A 110 -13.28 7.06 2.79
CA GLU A 110 -14.00 8.29 3.11
C GLU A 110 -14.18 8.40 4.64
N PRO A 111 -14.37 9.61 5.19
CA PRO A 111 -14.53 9.78 6.64
C PRO A 111 -15.59 8.85 7.25
N GLU A 112 -16.74 8.71 6.59
CA GLU A 112 -17.86 7.86 7.01
C GLU A 112 -17.45 6.39 7.10
N LYS A 113 -16.75 5.89 6.08
CA LYS A 113 -16.20 4.52 6.07
C LYS A 113 -15.13 4.34 7.14
N THR A 114 -14.30 5.36 7.36
CA THR A 114 -13.23 5.31 8.37
C THR A 114 -13.81 5.14 9.76
N ILE A 115 -14.93 5.81 10.07
CA ILE A 115 -15.64 5.65 11.34
C ILE A 115 -16.20 4.24 11.49
N ILE A 116 -16.69 3.62 10.41
CA ILE A 116 -17.23 2.25 10.42
C ILE A 116 -16.13 1.19 10.61
N ASP A 117 -14.93 1.43 10.08
CA ASP A 117 -13.82 0.48 10.12
C ASP A 117 -13.03 0.48 11.44
N MET A 118 -13.13 1.56 12.25
CA MET A 118 -12.49 1.70 13.56
C MET A 118 -13.18 0.89 14.65
#